data_AF-A0A0C3AUY0-F1
#
_entry.id   AF-A0A0C3AUY0-F1
#
_cell.length_a   1.000
_cell.length_b   1.000
_cell.length_c   1.000
_cell.angle_alpha   90.00
_cell.angle_beta   90.00
_cell.angle_gamma   90.00
#
_symmetry.space_group_name_H-M   'P 1'
#
loop_
_entity.id
_entity.type
_entity.pdbx_description
1 polymer ?
#
loop_
_entity_poly.entity_id
_entity_poly.type
_entity_poly.pdbx_seq_one_letter_code
_entity_poly.pdbx_strand_id
1 'polypeptide(L)'
;MQQVLNPAVTEYDYLELDVLLQCIELPYIRHNIVPSAEYEQDPKKNAYWERDYFKATSAANGVLASNESTAFLLTRDLPRPTFGFENDFSSAIGLIKWRNTPGRKTATVWLDIFAHSHRYSSEFLHCCTNVFKMFMSTYKIHRWERVWLSAETNKEKSNQVMLALEGVDFLLRRDIDKFLHGDLTTFICRNMQHSSHRWPCISPCPDDLYKRLAKIRDPCLAIIGGYAFDAPVSVEETLSSDYTREYFYSLKRAYSLLYYNLSWIDKPDTWALRAAVWHSSPETVMMCEEALRKPETMRHLQLIFQQRTYSCWDSGFRGEFVPRAYINFNKCEVNPILALISLLDTQDSPYFVFPERVNQDSINQIWEMCKVIKTQPSELFNLLIEIASWETSHVCTPKVVACFSQSAEQGLFNLDDECDTEILHLLAGSLQTLRFEMMKDSRGSPEERETIAGDLDRIGKLLQTRCHARTIGSLTHTRLLSCARGGAIGQPATGWLGMYHIQ
;
A
#
# COMPACT_ATOMS: atom_id res chain seq x y z
N MET A 1 -30.28 6.89 -36.12
CA MET A 1 -30.55 5.69 -35.26
C MET A 1 -30.08 4.38 -35.87
N GLN A 2 -30.57 3.98 -37.04
CA GLN A 2 -30.04 2.81 -37.76
C GLN A 2 -28.53 2.95 -38.01
N GLN A 3 -28.02 4.17 -38.20
CA GLN A 3 -26.58 4.47 -38.28
C GLN A 3 -25.84 4.44 -36.94
N VAL A 4 -26.45 4.83 -35.81
CA VAL A 4 -25.84 4.68 -34.47
C VAL A 4 -25.68 3.19 -34.10
N LEU A 5 -26.48 2.31 -34.71
CA LEU A 5 -26.31 0.86 -34.64
C LEU A 5 -25.32 0.29 -35.68
N ASN A 6 -24.89 1.10 -36.65
CA ASN A 6 -23.93 0.72 -37.67
C ASN A 6 -22.49 0.96 -37.15
N PRO A 7 -21.53 0.04 -37.39
CA PRO A 7 -20.13 0.23 -37.01
C PRO A 7 -19.42 1.36 -37.77
N ALA A 8 -19.85 1.72 -38.98
CA ALA A 8 -19.24 2.80 -39.76
C ALA A 8 -19.92 4.15 -39.45
N VAL A 9 -19.27 4.98 -38.66
CA VAL A 9 -19.70 6.37 -38.40
C VAL A 9 -19.06 7.29 -39.45
N THR A 10 -19.83 8.20 -40.01
CA THR A 10 -19.43 9.19 -41.02
C THR A 10 -19.45 10.61 -40.43
N GLU A 11 -18.79 11.58 -41.07
CA GLU A 11 -18.85 13.00 -40.65
C GLU A 11 -20.29 13.55 -40.59
N TYR A 12 -21.17 13.09 -41.47
CA TYR A 12 -22.58 13.48 -41.46
C TYR A 12 -23.32 13.03 -40.20
N ASP A 13 -22.95 11.86 -39.65
CA ASP A 13 -23.55 11.37 -38.40
C ASP A 13 -23.19 12.27 -37.21
N TYR A 14 -22.04 12.95 -37.23
CA TYR A 14 -21.64 13.89 -36.20
C TYR A 14 -22.50 15.16 -36.22
N LEU A 15 -22.76 15.70 -37.42
CA LEU A 15 -23.62 16.87 -37.58
C LEU A 15 -25.07 16.56 -37.16
N GLU A 16 -25.59 15.40 -37.53
CA GLU A 16 -26.94 14.98 -37.13
C GLU A 16 -27.06 14.78 -35.61
N LEU A 17 -26.05 14.20 -34.96
CA LEU A 17 -26.03 14.05 -33.52
C LEU A 17 -25.96 15.40 -32.81
N ASP A 18 -25.13 16.34 -33.30
CA ASP A 18 -25.06 17.70 -32.75
C ASP A 18 -26.42 18.42 -32.86
N VAL A 19 -27.04 18.40 -34.04
CA VAL A 19 -28.37 19.00 -34.26
C VAL A 19 -29.40 18.36 -33.34
N LEU A 20 -29.38 17.04 -33.17
CA LEU A 20 -30.28 16.36 -32.23
C LEU A 20 -30.04 16.84 -30.80
N LEU A 21 -28.78 16.91 -30.35
CA LEU A 21 -28.41 17.36 -29.00
C LEU A 21 -28.79 18.83 -28.76
N GLN A 22 -28.74 19.68 -29.78
CA GLN A 22 -29.23 21.06 -29.70
C GLN A 22 -30.77 21.11 -29.64
N CYS A 23 -31.45 20.30 -30.45
CA CYS A 23 -32.92 20.26 -30.47
C CYS A 23 -33.49 19.83 -29.10
N ILE A 24 -32.92 18.82 -28.46
CA ILE A 24 -33.42 18.33 -27.16
C ILE A 24 -33.21 19.31 -26.00
N GLU A 25 -32.33 20.32 -26.15
CA GLU A 25 -32.15 21.36 -25.14
C GLU A 25 -33.34 22.31 -25.09
N LEU A 26 -34.14 22.37 -26.18
CA LEU A 26 -35.38 23.12 -26.21
C LEU A 26 -36.37 22.50 -25.20
N PRO A 27 -36.83 23.25 -24.17
CA PRO A 27 -37.65 22.70 -23.09
C PRO A 27 -38.91 21.98 -23.58
N TYR A 28 -39.52 22.48 -24.66
CA TYR A 28 -40.68 21.83 -25.29
C TYR A 28 -40.32 20.46 -25.87
N ILE A 29 -39.21 20.33 -26.61
CA ILE A 29 -38.78 19.03 -27.15
C ILE A 29 -38.41 18.09 -26.02
N ARG A 30 -37.64 18.57 -25.03
CA ARG A 30 -37.27 17.80 -23.84
C ARG A 30 -38.50 17.23 -23.14
N HIS A 31 -39.53 18.05 -22.92
CA HIS A 31 -40.77 17.63 -22.28
C HIS A 31 -41.48 16.51 -23.05
N ASN A 32 -41.44 16.55 -24.39
CA ASN A 32 -42.10 15.57 -25.26
C ASN A 32 -41.32 14.26 -25.44
N ILE A 33 -40.00 14.25 -25.22
CA ILE A 33 -39.18 13.03 -25.35
C ILE A 33 -38.92 12.33 -24.00
N VAL A 34 -39.16 13.01 -22.87
CA VAL A 34 -38.98 12.40 -21.55
C VAL A 34 -39.96 11.23 -21.42
N PRO A 35 -39.50 10.04 -21.02
CA PRO A 35 -40.33 8.85 -20.95
C PRO A 35 -41.42 8.98 -19.88
N SER A 36 -42.45 8.15 -20.01
CA SER A 36 -43.61 8.09 -19.10
C SER A 36 -43.23 7.91 -17.63
N ALA A 37 -44.19 8.13 -16.72
CA ALA A 37 -43.99 8.06 -15.26
C ALA A 37 -43.49 6.71 -14.73
N GLU A 38 -43.54 5.64 -15.54
CA GLU A 38 -43.01 4.32 -15.20
C GLU A 38 -41.48 4.24 -15.30
N TYR A 39 -40.84 5.28 -15.87
CA TYR A 39 -39.40 5.35 -16.05
C TYR A 39 -38.68 5.73 -14.75
N GLU A 40 -37.60 5.01 -14.40
CA GLU A 40 -36.75 5.42 -13.30
C GLU A 40 -35.90 6.62 -13.74
N GLN A 41 -36.16 7.79 -13.15
CA GLN A 41 -35.46 9.04 -13.47
C GLN A 41 -34.32 9.36 -12.50
N ASP A 42 -34.23 8.65 -11.36
CA ASP A 42 -33.16 8.88 -10.39
C ASP A 42 -31.88 8.15 -10.81
N PRO A 43 -30.82 8.87 -11.25
CA PRO A 43 -29.56 8.26 -11.65
C PRO A 43 -28.86 7.54 -10.51
N LYS A 44 -29.31 7.72 -9.25
CA LYS A 44 -28.80 7.03 -8.05
C LYS A 44 -29.38 5.64 -7.83
N LYS A 45 -30.33 5.19 -8.66
CA LYS A 45 -30.91 3.85 -8.56
C LYS A 45 -30.43 2.96 -9.69
N ASN A 46 -30.13 1.70 -9.35
CA ASN A 46 -29.68 0.69 -10.33
C ASN A 46 -30.64 0.53 -11.52
N ALA A 47 -31.96 0.64 -11.27
CA ALA A 47 -32.99 0.51 -12.29
C ALA A 47 -32.82 1.54 -13.43
N TYR A 48 -32.32 2.75 -13.13
CA TYR A 48 -32.02 3.81 -14.11
C TYR A 48 -31.04 3.33 -15.20
N TRP A 49 -30.06 2.52 -14.80
CA TRP A 49 -28.98 2.07 -15.68
C TRP A 49 -29.27 0.72 -16.36
N GLU A 50 -30.24 -0.05 -15.85
CA GLU A 50 -30.49 -1.45 -16.27
C GLU A 50 -31.73 -1.64 -17.14
N ARG A 51 -32.80 -0.87 -16.93
CA ARG A 51 -34.12 -1.20 -17.50
C ARG A 51 -34.29 -0.76 -18.95
N ASP A 52 -33.52 0.23 -19.37
CA ASP A 52 -33.90 1.04 -20.51
C ASP A 52 -32.78 1.13 -21.54
N TYR A 53 -32.69 0.08 -22.35
CA TYR A 53 -31.79 -0.07 -23.49
C TYR A 53 -32.57 -0.44 -24.76
N PHE A 54 -31.97 -0.31 -25.94
CA PHE A 54 -32.61 -0.73 -27.19
C PHE A 54 -32.88 -2.24 -27.17
N LYS A 55 -34.15 -2.65 -27.07
CA LYS A 55 -34.52 -4.07 -27.25
C LYS A 55 -34.22 -4.47 -28.69
N ALA A 56 -33.21 -5.31 -28.90
CA ALA A 56 -32.75 -5.76 -30.22
C ALA A 56 -33.86 -6.39 -31.08
N THR A 57 -34.85 -7.03 -30.44
CA THR A 57 -36.04 -7.60 -31.11
C THR A 57 -36.98 -6.55 -31.71
N SER A 58 -36.95 -5.31 -31.22
CA SER A 58 -37.73 -4.19 -31.77
C SER A 58 -37.04 -3.58 -33.00
N ALA A 59 -35.70 -3.58 -33.04
CA ALA A 59 -34.95 -3.01 -34.16
C ALA A 59 -34.96 -3.90 -35.42
N ALA A 60 -34.96 -5.23 -35.26
CA ALA A 60 -34.88 -6.19 -36.37
C ALA A 60 -36.16 -6.26 -37.23
N ASN A 61 -37.31 -5.88 -36.68
CA ASN A 61 -38.60 -6.01 -37.37
C ASN A 61 -39.04 -4.75 -38.11
N GLY A 62 -38.21 -3.70 -38.20
CA GLY A 62 -38.57 -2.42 -38.84
C GLY A 62 -39.67 -1.63 -38.10
N VAL A 63 -40.34 -2.26 -37.13
CA VAL A 63 -41.22 -1.62 -36.18
C VAL A 63 -40.32 -0.96 -35.15
N LEU A 64 -39.83 0.24 -35.47
CA LEU A 64 -39.66 1.29 -34.47
C LEU A 64 -41.05 1.47 -33.84
N ALA A 65 -41.42 0.56 -32.94
CA ALA A 65 -42.61 0.70 -32.12
C ALA A 65 -42.52 2.11 -31.56
N SER A 66 -43.65 2.81 -31.59
CA SER A 66 -43.91 4.18 -31.17
C SER A 66 -43.51 4.42 -29.70
N ASN A 67 -42.27 4.14 -29.37
CA ASN A 67 -41.72 4.13 -28.06
C ASN A 67 -41.17 5.53 -27.88
N GLU A 68 -41.99 6.33 -27.20
CA GLU A 68 -41.78 7.70 -26.70
C GLU A 68 -40.40 7.91 -26.03
N SER A 69 -39.64 6.84 -25.77
CA SER A 69 -38.35 6.83 -25.10
C SER A 69 -37.12 6.87 -26.02
N THR A 70 -37.23 6.69 -27.34
CA THR A 70 -36.03 6.40 -28.17
C THR A 70 -35.07 7.59 -28.32
N ALA A 71 -35.60 8.80 -28.59
CA ALA A 71 -34.79 10.02 -28.65
C ALA A 71 -34.16 10.36 -27.28
N PHE A 72 -34.88 10.06 -26.20
CA PHE A 72 -34.36 10.17 -24.84
C PHE A 72 -33.26 9.15 -24.53
N LEU A 73 -33.38 7.91 -25.02
CA LEU A 73 -32.32 6.91 -24.86
C LEU A 73 -31.03 7.27 -25.60
N LEU A 74 -31.11 7.99 -26.72
CA LEU A 74 -29.92 8.49 -27.43
C LEU A 74 -29.20 9.62 -26.68
N THR A 75 -29.91 10.36 -25.85
CA THR A 75 -29.45 11.68 -25.40
C THR A 75 -29.29 11.80 -23.89
N ARG A 76 -29.96 10.94 -23.11
CA ARG A 76 -29.85 10.90 -21.66
C ARG A 76 -28.42 10.53 -21.23
N ASP A 77 -27.89 11.26 -20.26
CA ASP A 77 -26.53 11.12 -19.72
C ASP A 77 -25.40 11.24 -20.76
N LEU A 78 -25.66 11.83 -21.93
CA LEU A 78 -24.63 11.99 -22.94
C LEU A 78 -23.80 13.25 -22.68
N PRO A 79 -22.47 13.12 -22.51
CA PRO A 79 -21.58 14.27 -22.52
C PRO A 79 -21.72 15.01 -23.86
N ARG A 80 -21.95 16.33 -23.81
CA ARG A 80 -22.09 17.13 -25.03
C ARG A 80 -20.75 17.23 -25.74
N PRO A 81 -20.63 16.74 -26.99
CA PRO A 81 -19.39 16.91 -27.75
C PRO A 81 -19.11 18.37 -28.04
N THR A 82 -17.84 18.77 -27.99
CA THR A 82 -17.44 20.13 -28.38
C THR A 82 -17.27 20.18 -29.90
N PHE A 83 -17.85 21.20 -30.53
CA PHE A 83 -17.72 21.41 -31.97
C PHE A 83 -16.26 21.48 -32.40
N GLY A 84 -15.89 20.74 -33.45
CA GLY A 84 -14.52 20.66 -33.96
C GLY A 84 -13.61 19.62 -33.27
N PHE A 85 -14.12 18.87 -32.27
CA PHE A 85 -13.38 17.80 -31.61
C PHE A 85 -13.94 16.42 -32.02
N GLU A 86 -13.41 15.82 -33.09
CA GLU A 86 -13.89 14.52 -33.62
C GLU A 86 -13.92 13.40 -32.56
N ASN A 87 -12.94 13.37 -31.65
CA ASN A 87 -12.87 12.35 -30.60
C ASN A 87 -14.06 12.46 -29.64
N ASP A 88 -14.50 13.68 -29.28
CA ASP A 88 -15.66 13.89 -28.41
C ASP A 88 -16.91 13.23 -29.01
N PHE A 89 -17.13 13.41 -30.32
CA PHE A 89 -18.26 12.81 -31.01
C PHE A 89 -18.17 11.29 -31.10
N SER A 90 -17.01 10.76 -31.48
CA SER A 90 -16.79 9.31 -31.56
C SER A 90 -17.07 8.63 -30.22
N SER A 91 -16.57 9.20 -29.13
CA SER A 91 -16.78 8.67 -27.78
C SER A 91 -18.18 8.89 -27.26
N ALA A 92 -18.86 9.98 -27.62
CA ALA A 92 -20.28 10.14 -27.33
C ALA A 92 -21.10 9.01 -27.97
N ILE A 93 -20.86 8.70 -29.26
CA ILE A 93 -21.51 7.56 -29.92
C ILE A 93 -21.17 6.24 -29.21
N GLY A 94 -19.91 6.06 -28.81
CA GLY A 94 -19.48 4.93 -28.00
C GLY A 94 -20.25 4.79 -26.69
N LEU A 95 -20.48 5.90 -25.98
CA LEU A 95 -21.26 5.95 -24.74
C LEU A 95 -22.74 5.64 -24.98
N ILE A 96 -23.33 6.13 -26.08
CA ILE A 96 -24.70 5.78 -26.47
C ILE A 96 -24.80 4.27 -26.70
N LYS A 97 -23.87 3.69 -27.47
CA LYS A 97 -23.81 2.25 -27.76
C LYS A 97 -23.69 1.46 -26.45
N TRP A 98 -22.68 1.79 -25.64
CA TRP A 98 -22.42 1.17 -24.35
C TRP A 98 -23.64 1.20 -23.41
N ARG A 99 -24.27 2.37 -23.27
CA ARG A 99 -25.46 2.54 -22.43
C ARG A 99 -26.64 1.72 -22.94
N ASN A 100 -26.76 1.54 -24.24
CA ASN A 100 -27.84 0.77 -24.84
C ASN A 100 -27.49 -0.71 -25.10
N THR A 101 -26.33 -1.19 -24.67
CA THR A 101 -26.00 -2.62 -24.69
C THR A 101 -26.86 -3.39 -23.67
N PRO A 102 -27.59 -4.45 -24.06
CA PRO A 102 -28.35 -5.26 -23.11
C PRO A 102 -27.42 -5.96 -22.10
N GLY A 103 -27.87 -6.13 -20.86
CA GLY A 103 -27.18 -6.94 -19.86
C GLY A 103 -26.04 -6.21 -19.13
N ARG A 104 -24.91 -6.92 -18.96
CA ARG A 104 -23.76 -6.40 -18.19
C ARG A 104 -23.04 -5.31 -18.99
N LYS A 105 -22.61 -4.27 -18.29
CA LYS A 105 -21.85 -3.15 -18.88
C LYS A 105 -20.34 -3.42 -18.78
N THR A 106 -19.61 -3.18 -19.85
CA THR A 106 -18.13 -3.19 -19.86
C THR A 106 -17.57 -1.82 -19.45
N ALA A 107 -16.31 -1.71 -19.05
CA ALA A 107 -15.69 -0.39 -18.82
C ALA A 107 -14.97 0.18 -20.04
N THR A 108 -14.97 -0.53 -21.17
CA THR A 108 -14.05 -0.26 -22.29
C THR A 108 -14.13 1.17 -22.81
N VAL A 109 -15.36 1.70 -22.98
CA VAL A 109 -15.57 3.09 -23.42
C VAL A 109 -15.00 4.11 -22.43
N TRP A 110 -15.14 3.86 -21.12
CA TRP A 110 -14.64 4.76 -20.09
C TRP A 110 -13.12 4.74 -20.02
N LEU A 111 -12.53 3.54 -20.10
CA LEU A 111 -11.07 3.38 -20.12
C LEU A 111 -10.45 4.06 -21.33
N ASP A 112 -11.05 3.92 -22.51
CA ASP A 112 -10.57 4.59 -23.71
C ASP A 112 -10.61 6.12 -23.58
N ILE A 113 -11.73 6.67 -23.09
CA ILE A 113 -11.89 8.12 -22.87
C ILE A 113 -10.82 8.64 -21.90
N PHE A 114 -10.64 7.97 -20.75
CA PHE A 114 -9.74 8.46 -19.71
C PHE A 114 -8.26 8.24 -20.04
N ALA A 115 -7.91 7.13 -20.68
CA ALA A 115 -6.53 6.88 -21.11
C ALA A 115 -6.08 7.83 -22.24
N HIS A 116 -7.00 8.23 -23.10
CA HIS A 116 -6.75 9.17 -24.19
C HIS A 116 -7.27 10.58 -23.89
N SER A 117 -7.35 10.97 -22.62
CA SER A 117 -7.94 12.25 -22.20
C SER A 117 -7.39 13.48 -22.94
N HIS A 118 -6.10 13.49 -23.28
CA HIS A 118 -5.47 14.56 -24.06
C HIS A 118 -6.08 14.80 -25.45
N ARG A 119 -6.90 13.87 -25.96
CA ARG A 119 -7.55 13.94 -27.28
C ARG A 119 -8.93 14.61 -27.25
N TYR A 120 -9.46 14.87 -26.06
CA TYR A 120 -10.83 15.33 -25.85
C TYR A 120 -10.85 16.77 -25.34
N SER A 121 -11.94 17.48 -25.57
CA SER A 121 -12.15 18.81 -24.99
C SER A 121 -12.28 18.74 -23.46
N SER A 122 -11.95 19.83 -22.78
CA SER A 122 -11.97 19.87 -21.31
C SER A 122 -13.39 19.71 -20.76
N GLU A 123 -14.36 20.30 -21.44
CA GLU A 123 -15.79 20.32 -21.18
C GLU A 123 -16.39 18.92 -21.34
N PHE A 124 -16.06 18.24 -22.46
CA PHE A 124 -16.50 16.88 -22.70
C PHE A 124 -15.98 15.92 -21.63
N LEU A 125 -14.69 16.00 -21.29
CA LEU A 125 -14.10 15.18 -20.22
C LEU A 125 -14.73 15.45 -18.86
N HIS A 126 -15.04 16.71 -18.54
CA HIS A 126 -15.72 17.03 -17.29
C HIS A 126 -17.10 16.36 -17.23
N CYS A 127 -17.88 16.46 -18.31
CA CYS A 127 -19.17 15.78 -18.42
C CYS A 127 -19.03 14.24 -18.33
N CYS A 128 -18.09 13.64 -19.07
CA CYS A 128 -17.76 12.21 -18.97
C CYS A 128 -17.45 11.79 -17.53
N THR A 129 -16.63 12.57 -16.83
CA THR A 129 -16.25 12.30 -15.44
C THR A 129 -17.47 12.33 -14.52
N ASN A 130 -18.39 13.28 -14.71
CA ASN A 130 -19.61 13.37 -13.91
C ASN A 130 -20.58 12.21 -14.18
N VAL A 131 -20.76 11.83 -15.45
CA VAL A 131 -21.59 10.68 -15.81
C VAL A 131 -21.00 9.39 -15.25
N PHE A 132 -19.68 9.22 -15.38
CA PHE A 132 -18.96 8.09 -14.81
C PHE A 132 -19.08 8.03 -13.29
N LYS A 133 -18.95 9.16 -12.58
CA LYS A 133 -19.17 9.26 -11.13
C LYS A 133 -20.57 8.78 -10.74
N MET A 134 -21.61 9.29 -11.41
CA MET A 134 -22.99 8.88 -11.15
C MET A 134 -23.18 7.38 -11.39
N PHE A 135 -22.63 6.87 -12.49
CA PHE A 135 -22.67 5.47 -12.83
C PHE A 135 -21.99 4.58 -11.78
N MET A 136 -20.74 4.90 -11.39
CA MET A 136 -19.97 4.15 -10.40
C MET A 136 -20.63 4.11 -9.02
N SER A 137 -21.17 5.25 -8.57
CA SER A 137 -21.83 5.35 -7.26
C SER A 137 -23.10 4.51 -7.14
N THR A 138 -23.71 4.16 -8.28
CA THR A 138 -25.04 3.56 -8.34
C THR A 138 -24.99 2.11 -8.78
N TYR A 139 -24.25 1.86 -9.84
CA TYR A 139 -24.22 0.59 -10.52
C TYR A 139 -23.32 -0.36 -9.75
N LYS A 140 -23.93 -1.38 -9.14
CA LYS A 140 -23.20 -2.31 -8.27
C LYS A 140 -22.03 -2.93 -9.06
N ILE A 141 -20.80 -2.69 -8.59
CA ILE A 141 -19.56 -3.13 -9.25
C ILE A 141 -19.57 -4.63 -9.63
N HIS A 142 -20.23 -5.49 -8.84
CA HIS A 142 -20.33 -6.93 -9.15
C HIS A 142 -21.17 -7.26 -10.39
N ARG A 143 -21.94 -6.31 -10.94
CA ARG A 143 -22.74 -6.45 -12.16
C ARG A 143 -21.97 -6.04 -13.42
N TRP A 144 -20.77 -5.48 -13.27
CA TRP A 144 -19.92 -5.15 -14.42
C TRP A 144 -19.46 -6.40 -15.13
N GLU A 145 -19.43 -6.33 -16.46
CA GLU A 145 -18.67 -7.28 -17.25
C GLU A 145 -17.19 -6.96 -17.06
N ARG A 146 -16.41 -8.00 -16.79
CA ARG A 146 -15.01 -7.82 -16.43
C ARG A 146 -14.26 -7.33 -17.67
N VAL A 147 -13.57 -6.21 -17.55
CA VAL A 147 -12.90 -5.54 -18.68
C VAL A 147 -11.87 -6.46 -19.31
N TRP A 148 -11.06 -7.12 -18.48
CA TRP A 148 -9.92 -7.91 -18.93
C TRP A 148 -10.29 -9.30 -19.48
N LEU A 149 -11.57 -9.69 -19.44
CA LEU A 149 -11.99 -11.02 -19.93
C LEU A 149 -12.04 -11.11 -21.45
N SER A 150 -12.19 -9.98 -22.15
CA SER A 150 -12.18 -9.96 -23.62
C SER A 150 -10.77 -9.96 -24.23
N ALA A 151 -9.74 -9.74 -23.42
CA ALA A 151 -8.36 -9.82 -23.86
C ALA A 151 -7.93 -11.28 -24.03
N GLU A 152 -7.54 -11.65 -25.24
CA GLU A 152 -7.13 -13.01 -25.59
C GLU A 152 -5.70 -13.27 -25.11
N THR A 153 -4.86 -12.24 -25.10
CA THR A 153 -3.44 -12.35 -24.75
C THR A 153 -3.10 -11.69 -23.41
N ASN A 154 -2.05 -12.17 -22.74
CA ASN A 154 -1.54 -11.51 -21.52
C ASN A 154 -1.04 -10.08 -21.82
N LYS A 155 -0.56 -9.84 -23.04
CA LYS A 155 -0.17 -8.51 -23.56
C LYS A 155 -1.34 -7.54 -23.59
N GLU A 156 -2.48 -7.96 -24.13
CA GLU A 156 -3.69 -7.15 -24.12
C GLU A 156 -4.17 -6.87 -22.69
N LYS A 157 -4.19 -7.88 -21.82
CA LYS A 157 -4.58 -7.71 -20.40
C LYS A 157 -3.71 -6.66 -19.72
N SER A 158 -2.39 -6.78 -19.86
CA SER A 158 -1.44 -5.84 -19.26
C SER A 158 -1.63 -4.42 -19.80
N ASN A 159 -1.83 -4.29 -21.12
CA ASN A 159 -2.10 -2.99 -21.73
C ASN A 159 -3.40 -2.37 -21.23
N GLN A 160 -4.47 -3.16 -21.11
CA GLN A 160 -5.74 -2.66 -20.59
C GLN A 160 -5.61 -2.22 -19.13
N VAL A 161 -4.92 -2.98 -18.27
CA VAL A 161 -4.63 -2.57 -16.88
C VAL A 161 -3.86 -1.26 -16.88
N MET A 162 -2.82 -1.13 -17.70
CA MET A 162 -2.03 0.09 -17.78
C MET A 162 -2.87 1.30 -18.23
N LEU A 163 -3.73 1.13 -19.24
CA LEU A 163 -4.65 2.18 -19.69
C LEU A 163 -5.63 2.60 -18.58
N ALA A 164 -6.10 1.65 -17.77
CA ALA A 164 -6.94 1.98 -16.62
C ALA A 164 -6.19 2.73 -15.53
N LEU A 165 -4.97 2.33 -15.20
CA LEU A 165 -4.13 3.05 -14.25
C LEU A 165 -3.86 4.49 -14.73
N GLU A 166 -3.49 4.67 -16.01
CA GLU A 166 -3.29 5.99 -16.60
C GLU A 166 -4.55 6.84 -16.59
N GLY A 167 -5.69 6.24 -16.94
CA GLY A 167 -6.98 6.94 -16.95
C GLY A 167 -7.40 7.41 -15.55
N VAL A 168 -7.25 6.57 -14.53
CA VAL A 168 -7.57 6.96 -13.15
C VAL A 168 -6.56 7.97 -12.62
N ASP A 169 -5.26 7.80 -12.87
CA ASP A 169 -4.22 8.75 -12.46
C ASP A 169 -4.47 10.14 -13.05
N PHE A 170 -4.86 10.19 -14.33
CA PHE A 170 -5.23 11.43 -14.99
C PHE A 170 -6.46 12.08 -14.34
N LEU A 171 -7.50 11.30 -14.04
CA LEU A 171 -8.70 11.81 -13.38
C LEU A 171 -8.36 12.41 -12.01
N LEU A 172 -7.46 11.80 -11.24
CA LEU A 172 -7.03 12.30 -9.93
C LEU A 172 -6.40 13.68 -10.00
N ARG A 173 -5.63 13.96 -11.07
CA ARG A 173 -5.03 15.29 -11.29
C ARG A 173 -6.07 16.40 -11.53
N ARG A 174 -7.34 16.04 -11.75
CA ARG A 174 -8.46 16.98 -11.92
C ARG A 174 -9.35 17.07 -10.68
N ASP A 175 -8.80 16.78 -9.51
CA ASP A 175 -9.44 16.97 -8.21
C ASP A 175 -10.76 16.19 -8.08
N ILE A 176 -10.70 14.88 -8.37
CA ILE A 176 -11.83 14.00 -8.12
C ILE A 176 -11.95 13.71 -6.63
N ASP A 177 -13.19 13.58 -6.16
CA ASP A 177 -13.49 13.20 -4.80
C ASP A 177 -12.90 11.82 -4.43
N LYS A 178 -12.41 11.71 -3.19
CA LYS A 178 -11.75 10.52 -2.64
C LYS A 178 -12.62 9.25 -2.64
N PHE A 179 -13.94 9.38 -2.57
CA PHE A 179 -14.82 8.21 -2.69
C PHE A 179 -14.78 7.63 -4.10
N LEU A 180 -14.74 8.48 -5.13
CA LEU A 180 -14.57 8.01 -6.50
C LEU A 180 -13.21 7.32 -6.70
N HIS A 181 -12.14 7.85 -6.12
CA HIS A 181 -10.83 7.18 -6.13
C HIS A 181 -10.92 5.78 -5.52
N GLY A 182 -11.60 5.64 -4.38
CA GLY A 182 -11.84 4.34 -3.74
C GLY A 182 -12.65 3.37 -4.60
N ASP A 183 -13.68 3.86 -5.28
CA ASP A 183 -14.51 3.05 -6.18
C ASP A 183 -13.74 2.59 -7.43
N LEU A 184 -12.96 3.49 -8.03
CA LEU A 184 -12.09 3.19 -9.17
C LEU A 184 -10.99 2.19 -8.81
N THR A 185 -10.35 2.38 -7.66
CA THR A 185 -9.33 1.45 -7.14
C THR A 185 -9.95 0.09 -6.86
N THR A 186 -11.11 0.05 -6.19
CA THR A 186 -11.87 -1.18 -5.94
C THR A 186 -12.23 -1.87 -7.25
N PHE A 187 -12.63 -1.11 -8.26
CA PHE A 187 -12.96 -1.62 -9.58
C PHE A 187 -11.76 -2.31 -10.22
N ILE A 188 -10.60 -1.66 -10.29
CA ILE A 188 -9.36 -2.25 -10.86
C ILE A 188 -8.98 -3.52 -10.09
N CYS A 189 -8.86 -3.44 -8.76
CA CYS A 189 -8.47 -4.57 -7.92
C CYS A 189 -9.42 -5.78 -8.08
N ARG A 190 -10.73 -5.56 -8.06
CA ARG A 190 -11.71 -6.66 -8.23
C ARG A 190 -11.60 -7.31 -9.59
N ASN A 191 -11.46 -6.52 -10.65
CA ASN A 191 -11.32 -7.09 -11.99
C ASN A 191 -10.03 -7.92 -12.10
N MET A 192 -8.93 -7.49 -11.46
CA MET A 192 -7.69 -8.28 -11.39
C MET A 192 -7.86 -9.57 -10.58
N GLN A 193 -8.44 -9.51 -9.38
CA GLN A 193 -8.68 -10.68 -8.51
C GLN A 193 -9.59 -11.72 -9.17
N HIS A 194 -10.55 -11.27 -9.96
CA HIS A 194 -11.48 -12.14 -10.67
C HIS A 194 -10.95 -12.66 -12.01
N SER A 195 -9.79 -12.20 -12.48
CA SER A 195 -9.16 -12.82 -13.64
C SER A 195 -8.76 -14.25 -13.27
N SER A 196 -8.99 -15.23 -14.15
CA SER A 196 -8.55 -16.62 -13.95
C SER A 196 -7.03 -16.78 -13.95
N HIS A 197 -6.30 -15.69 -14.21
CA HIS A 197 -4.86 -15.66 -14.41
C HIS A 197 -4.20 -15.20 -13.12
N ARG A 198 -3.01 -15.71 -12.87
CA ARG A 198 -2.17 -15.22 -11.79
C ARG A 198 -1.45 -13.95 -12.26
N TRP A 199 -1.42 -12.94 -11.41
CA TRP A 199 -0.63 -11.73 -11.60
C TRP A 199 0.77 -11.91 -10.98
N PRO A 200 1.84 -11.32 -11.57
CA PRO A 200 1.87 -10.61 -12.85
C PRO A 200 1.58 -11.55 -14.03
N CYS A 201 0.87 -11.08 -15.07
CA CYS A 201 0.53 -11.92 -16.22
C CYS A 201 1.62 -11.92 -17.33
N ILE A 202 2.57 -10.99 -17.27
CA ILE A 202 3.76 -10.94 -18.11
C ILE A 202 4.93 -10.67 -17.18
N SER A 203 5.99 -11.47 -17.28
CA SER A 203 7.25 -11.12 -16.62
C SER A 203 8.42 -11.74 -17.40
N PRO A 204 9.49 -10.98 -17.71
CA PRO A 204 9.78 -9.62 -17.23
C PRO A 204 8.82 -8.56 -17.79
N CYS A 205 8.66 -7.46 -17.03
CA CYS A 205 7.86 -6.30 -17.46
C CYS A 205 8.45 -5.73 -18.76
N PRO A 206 7.66 -5.58 -19.84
CA PRO A 206 8.09 -4.86 -21.03
C PRO A 206 8.52 -3.41 -20.72
N ASP A 207 9.62 -2.95 -21.32
CA ASP A 207 10.17 -1.61 -21.11
C ASP A 207 9.15 -0.48 -21.33
N ASP A 208 8.22 -0.65 -22.27
CA ASP A 208 7.18 0.33 -22.54
C ASP A 208 6.16 0.45 -21.39
N LEU A 209 5.77 -0.68 -20.80
CA LEU A 209 4.90 -0.71 -19.62
C LEU A 209 5.61 -0.14 -18.40
N TYR A 210 6.89 -0.47 -18.21
CA TYR A 210 7.69 0.11 -17.13
C TYR A 210 7.77 1.65 -17.23
N LYS A 211 8.09 2.18 -18.41
CA LYS A 211 8.13 3.64 -18.67
C LYS A 211 6.78 4.33 -18.48
N ARG A 212 5.67 3.63 -18.74
CA ARG A 212 4.32 4.14 -18.52
C ARG A 212 3.96 4.13 -17.04
N LEU A 213 4.26 3.04 -16.32
CA LEU A 213 4.06 2.92 -14.88
C LEU A 213 4.82 4.00 -14.12
N ALA A 214 6.06 4.30 -14.49
CA ALA A 214 6.86 5.36 -13.88
C ALA A 214 6.25 6.78 -14.00
N LYS A 215 5.24 6.98 -14.85
CA LYS A 215 4.52 8.26 -15.00
C LYS A 215 3.27 8.36 -14.11
N ILE A 216 2.87 7.25 -13.49
CA ILE A 216 1.76 7.23 -12.52
C ILE A 216 2.23 7.95 -11.26
N ARG A 217 1.45 8.94 -10.83
CA ARG A 217 1.79 9.78 -9.68
C ARG A 217 1.04 9.35 -8.43
N ASP A 218 -0.14 8.76 -8.58
CA ASP A 218 -0.92 8.26 -7.46
C ASP A 218 -0.28 7.01 -6.83
N PRO A 219 0.09 7.05 -5.54
CA PRO A 219 0.70 5.92 -4.85
C PRO A 219 -0.12 4.63 -4.90
N CYS A 220 -1.47 4.71 -4.75
CA CYS A 220 -2.31 3.51 -4.79
C CYS A 220 -2.24 2.82 -6.15
N LEU A 221 -2.36 3.59 -7.23
CA LEU A 221 -2.28 3.06 -8.60
C LEU A 221 -0.88 2.56 -8.93
N ALA A 222 0.16 3.22 -8.43
CA ALA A 222 1.54 2.78 -8.60
C ALA A 222 1.79 1.42 -7.92
N ILE A 223 1.26 1.19 -6.71
CA ILE A 223 1.30 -0.12 -6.03
C ILE A 223 0.58 -1.19 -6.85
N ILE A 224 -0.63 -0.89 -7.35
CA ILE A 224 -1.41 -1.85 -8.17
C ILE A 224 -0.64 -2.20 -9.44
N GLY A 225 -0.06 -1.21 -10.12
CA GLY A 225 0.72 -1.41 -11.33
C GLY A 225 2.02 -2.17 -11.08
N GLY A 226 2.74 -1.84 -10.01
CA GLY A 226 3.95 -2.56 -9.59
C GLY A 226 3.67 -4.04 -9.38
N TYR A 227 2.56 -4.37 -8.73
CA TYR A 227 2.11 -5.76 -8.58
C TYR A 227 1.65 -6.40 -9.89
N ALA A 228 0.87 -5.68 -10.72
CA ALA A 228 0.34 -6.19 -11.98
C ALA A 228 1.43 -6.55 -12.98
N PHE A 229 2.52 -5.79 -12.98
CA PHE A 229 3.59 -5.88 -13.97
C PHE A 229 4.90 -6.44 -13.40
N ASP A 230 4.96 -6.70 -12.09
CA ASP A 230 6.19 -7.10 -11.39
C ASP A 230 7.33 -6.15 -11.73
N ALA A 231 7.08 -4.89 -11.42
CA ALA A 231 7.97 -3.78 -11.68
C ALA A 231 8.33 -3.10 -10.36
N PRO A 232 9.58 -2.67 -10.18
CA PRO A 232 9.95 -1.89 -9.01
C PRO A 232 9.24 -0.55 -9.04
N VAL A 233 8.67 -0.15 -7.89
CA VAL A 233 7.97 1.12 -7.71
C VAL A 233 8.46 1.76 -6.42
N SER A 234 8.91 3.02 -6.50
CA SER A 234 9.22 3.80 -5.31
C SER A 234 7.93 4.41 -4.76
N VAL A 235 7.46 3.86 -3.64
CA VAL A 235 6.22 4.29 -2.96
C VAL A 235 6.50 4.96 -1.62
N GLU A 236 7.67 4.72 -1.03
CA GLU A 236 8.02 5.18 0.32
C GLU A 236 8.03 6.71 0.44
N GLU A 237 8.59 7.41 -0.56
CA GLU A 237 8.64 8.87 -0.59
C GLU A 237 7.27 9.53 -0.82
N THR A 238 6.30 8.77 -1.37
CA THR A 238 5.01 9.33 -1.80
C THR A 238 3.87 9.00 -0.85
N LEU A 239 4.02 7.99 0.01
CA LEU A 239 3.05 7.60 1.04
C LEU A 239 3.16 8.47 2.31
N SER A 240 2.86 9.75 2.20
CA SER A 240 2.75 10.63 3.37
C SER A 240 1.66 10.16 4.33
N SER A 241 1.75 10.55 5.61
CA SER A 241 0.72 10.27 6.62
C SER A 241 -0.64 10.87 6.24
N ASP A 242 -0.63 12.08 5.66
CA ASP A 242 -1.83 12.75 5.18
C ASP A 242 -2.48 12.00 4.02
N TYR A 243 -1.69 11.56 3.03
CA TYR A 243 -2.19 10.74 1.92
C TYR A 243 -2.77 9.42 2.44
N THR A 244 -2.07 8.76 3.37
CA THR A 244 -2.50 7.48 3.95
C THR A 244 -3.84 7.62 4.67
N ARG A 245 -4.06 8.73 5.38
CA ARG A 245 -5.32 9.03 6.07
C ARG A 245 -6.43 9.37 5.09
N GLU A 246 -6.14 10.19 4.08
CA GLU A 246 -7.13 10.67 3.12
C GLU A 246 -7.64 9.56 2.19
N TYR A 247 -6.72 8.73 1.68
CA TYR A 247 -7.00 7.67 0.71
C TYR A 247 -6.94 6.26 1.32
N PHE A 248 -7.19 6.15 2.63
CA PHE A 248 -7.15 4.90 3.38
C PHE A 248 -7.94 3.76 2.71
N TYR A 249 -9.14 4.04 2.19
CA TYR A 249 -9.98 3.03 1.54
C TYR A 249 -9.35 2.48 0.25
N SER A 250 -8.74 3.35 -0.55
CA SER A 250 -8.06 2.97 -1.80
C SER A 250 -6.81 2.17 -1.50
N LEU A 251 -5.97 2.66 -0.57
CA LEU A 251 -4.78 1.96 -0.13
C LEU A 251 -5.11 0.57 0.42
N LYS A 252 -6.13 0.47 1.29
CA LYS A 252 -6.60 -0.82 1.79
C LYS A 252 -6.93 -1.78 0.65
N ARG A 253 -7.56 -1.33 -0.44
CA ARG A 253 -7.86 -2.17 -1.61
C ARG A 253 -6.61 -2.58 -2.39
N ALA A 254 -5.64 -1.68 -2.56
CA ALA A 254 -4.36 -1.99 -3.19
C ALA A 254 -3.58 -3.02 -2.38
N TYR A 255 -3.52 -2.85 -1.05
CA TYR A 255 -2.88 -3.80 -0.14
C TYR A 255 -3.59 -5.15 -0.13
N SER A 256 -4.92 -5.18 0.00
CA SER A 256 -5.66 -6.44 -0.08
C SER A 256 -5.38 -7.17 -1.39
N LEU A 257 -5.20 -6.48 -2.53
CA LEU A 257 -4.80 -7.09 -3.80
C LEU A 257 -3.38 -7.66 -3.73
N LEU A 258 -2.42 -6.89 -3.23
CA LEU A 258 -1.00 -7.24 -3.12
C LEU A 258 -0.76 -8.48 -2.22
N TYR A 259 -1.58 -8.65 -1.18
CA TYR A 259 -1.50 -9.75 -0.21
C TYR A 259 -2.56 -10.85 -0.43
N TYR A 260 -3.46 -10.74 -1.42
CA TYR A 260 -4.57 -11.69 -1.63
C TYR A 260 -4.09 -13.12 -1.91
N ASN A 261 -3.03 -13.28 -2.69
CA ASN A 261 -2.51 -14.56 -3.16
C ASN A 261 -1.00 -14.65 -2.95
N LEU A 262 -0.57 -14.63 -1.68
CA LEU A 262 0.84 -14.85 -1.34
C LEU A 262 1.31 -16.20 -1.89
N SER A 263 2.48 -16.20 -2.51
CA SER A 263 3.03 -17.44 -3.04
C SER A 263 4.54 -17.41 -3.13
N TRP A 264 5.16 -18.54 -2.81
CA TRP A 264 6.61 -18.73 -2.80
C TRP A 264 7.33 -18.44 -4.10
N ILE A 265 6.60 -18.51 -5.22
CA ILE A 265 7.16 -18.26 -6.55
C ILE A 265 6.96 -16.80 -7.00
N ASP A 266 6.46 -15.94 -6.10
CA ASP A 266 6.43 -14.50 -6.35
C ASP A 266 7.87 -13.99 -6.51
N LYS A 267 8.02 -13.03 -7.42
CA LYS A 267 9.33 -12.54 -7.87
C LYS A 267 9.91 -11.51 -6.90
N PRO A 268 11.23 -11.26 -6.94
CA PRO A 268 11.89 -10.34 -6.02
C PRO A 268 11.25 -8.95 -5.97
N ASP A 269 10.87 -8.37 -7.11
CA ASP A 269 10.25 -7.03 -7.16
C ASP A 269 8.89 -7.00 -6.47
N THR A 270 8.10 -8.06 -6.60
CA THR A 270 6.84 -8.23 -5.86
C THR A 270 7.08 -8.29 -4.34
N TRP A 271 8.12 -9.00 -3.89
CA TRP A 271 8.48 -9.03 -2.47
C TRP A 271 9.01 -7.68 -1.97
N ALA A 272 9.84 -7.00 -2.76
CA ALA A 272 10.33 -5.67 -2.45
C ALA A 272 9.19 -4.65 -2.34
N LEU A 273 8.19 -4.73 -3.23
CA LEU A 273 7.00 -3.89 -3.15
C LEU A 273 6.20 -4.14 -1.86
N ARG A 274 6.03 -5.41 -1.45
CA ARG A 274 5.39 -5.78 -0.18
C ARG A 274 6.15 -5.26 1.04
N ALA A 275 7.48 -5.27 0.97
CA ALA A 275 8.34 -4.74 2.02
C ALA A 275 8.20 -3.22 2.14
N ALA A 276 8.20 -2.51 1.01
CA ALA A 276 8.08 -1.06 0.95
C ALA A 276 6.76 -0.56 1.57
N VAL A 277 5.65 -1.28 1.37
CA VAL A 277 4.32 -0.89 1.88
C VAL A 277 3.94 -1.50 3.23
N TRP A 278 4.85 -2.23 3.88
CA TRP A 278 4.55 -3.01 5.08
C TRP A 278 3.97 -2.17 6.22
N HIS A 279 4.56 -0.99 6.50
CA HIS A 279 4.16 -0.13 7.63
C HIS A 279 2.81 0.53 7.44
N SER A 280 2.46 0.84 6.20
CA SER A 280 1.22 1.53 5.84
C SER A 280 0.08 0.55 5.61
N SER A 281 0.35 -0.76 5.53
CA SER A 281 -0.65 -1.78 5.26
C SER A 281 -1.40 -2.20 6.53
N PRO A 282 -2.75 -2.10 6.57
CA PRO A 282 -3.54 -2.68 7.64
C PRO A 282 -3.55 -4.21 7.59
N GLU A 283 -3.17 -4.82 6.45
CA GLU A 283 -3.08 -6.28 6.31
C GLU A 283 -1.90 -6.86 7.11
N THR A 284 -0.92 -6.03 7.48
CA THR A 284 0.25 -6.42 8.29
C THR A 284 -0.15 -7.09 9.59
N VAL A 285 -1.13 -6.53 10.32
CA VAL A 285 -1.61 -7.13 11.58
C VAL A 285 -2.25 -8.49 11.31
N MET A 286 -3.11 -8.58 10.29
CA MET A 286 -3.76 -9.82 9.91
C MET A 286 -2.75 -10.89 9.48
N MET A 287 -1.72 -10.51 8.73
CA MET A 287 -0.66 -11.42 8.30
C MET A 287 0.20 -11.91 9.47
N CYS A 288 0.55 -11.04 10.42
CA CYS A 288 1.26 -11.45 11.63
C CYS A 288 0.42 -12.43 12.46
N GLU A 289 -0.87 -12.15 12.67
CA GLU A 289 -1.77 -13.08 13.35
C GLU A 289 -1.90 -14.42 12.61
N GLU A 290 -1.99 -14.37 11.28
CA GLU A 290 -2.10 -15.55 10.46
C GLU A 290 -0.80 -16.36 10.45
N ALA A 291 0.36 -15.72 10.47
CA ALA A 291 1.67 -16.37 10.60
C ALA A 291 1.85 -17.09 11.93
N LEU A 292 1.19 -16.62 13.00
CA LEU A 292 1.15 -17.34 14.26
C LEU A 292 0.24 -18.58 14.23
N ARG A 293 -0.70 -18.65 13.27
CA ARG A 293 -1.63 -19.79 13.11
C ARG A 293 -1.19 -20.76 12.01
N LYS A 294 -0.55 -20.25 10.96
CA LYS A 294 -0.14 -20.95 9.74
C LYS A 294 1.36 -20.76 9.50
N PRO A 295 2.18 -21.79 9.73
CA PRO A 295 3.64 -21.74 9.54
C PRO A 295 4.07 -21.32 8.14
N GLU A 296 3.25 -21.59 7.12
CA GLU A 296 3.51 -21.15 5.76
C GLU A 296 3.48 -19.62 5.65
N THR A 297 2.62 -18.94 6.40
CA THR A 297 2.56 -17.47 6.36
C THR A 297 3.79 -16.85 7.01
N MET A 298 4.40 -17.51 8.01
CA MET A 298 5.64 -17.06 8.65
C MET A 298 6.79 -16.92 7.65
N ARG A 299 6.96 -17.90 6.76
CA ARG A 299 8.03 -17.84 5.77
C ARG A 299 7.77 -16.73 4.71
N HIS A 300 6.52 -16.31 4.49
CA HIS A 300 6.22 -15.15 3.63
C HIS A 300 6.65 -13.85 4.31
N LEU A 301 6.43 -13.75 5.63
CA LEU A 301 6.94 -12.62 6.42
C LEU A 301 8.47 -12.54 6.36
N GLN A 302 9.16 -13.68 6.50
CA GLN A 302 10.61 -13.74 6.38
C GLN A 302 11.09 -13.17 5.03
N LEU A 303 10.44 -13.51 3.92
CA LEU A 303 10.80 -12.97 2.61
C LEU A 303 10.58 -11.46 2.50
N ILE A 304 9.46 -10.96 3.03
CA ILE A 304 9.18 -9.51 3.09
C ILE A 304 10.28 -8.79 3.88
N PHE A 305 10.66 -9.34 5.03
CA PHE A 305 11.67 -8.71 5.88
C PHE A 305 13.09 -8.82 5.33
N GLN A 306 13.42 -9.93 4.66
CA GLN A 306 14.68 -10.05 3.93
C GLN A 306 14.83 -8.99 2.85
N GLN A 307 13.76 -8.61 2.15
CA GLN A 307 13.82 -7.52 1.17
C GLN A 307 14.01 -6.16 1.83
N ARG A 308 13.44 -5.96 3.02
CA ARG A 308 13.52 -4.71 3.75
C ARG A 308 14.90 -4.44 4.34
N THR A 309 15.58 -5.47 4.86
CA THR A 309 16.94 -5.31 5.42
C THR A 309 17.96 -4.83 4.38
N TYR A 310 17.69 -4.96 3.08
CA TYR A 310 18.53 -4.35 2.04
C TYR A 310 18.19 -2.88 1.76
N SER A 311 16.98 -2.40 2.08
CA SER A 311 16.53 -1.02 1.77
C SER A 311 16.57 -0.07 2.96
N CYS A 312 16.41 -0.55 4.20
CA CYS A 312 16.29 0.30 5.38
C CYS A 312 17.60 0.87 5.94
N TRP A 313 18.76 0.37 5.49
CA TRP A 313 20.06 0.90 5.92
C TRP A 313 20.38 2.26 5.28
N ASP A 314 19.72 2.61 4.17
CA ASP A 314 19.94 3.90 3.49
C ASP A 314 18.93 5.00 3.87
N SER A 315 17.76 4.67 4.44
CA SER A 315 16.63 5.62 4.56
C SER A 315 16.21 6.01 5.98
N GLY A 316 16.86 5.49 7.03
CA GLY A 316 16.57 5.89 8.42
C GLY A 316 15.14 5.58 8.91
N PHE A 317 14.44 4.66 8.22
CA PHE A 317 13.01 4.43 8.42
C PHE A 317 12.71 3.51 9.63
N ARG A 318 12.28 4.10 10.75
CA ARG A 318 11.83 3.41 11.97
C ARG A 318 10.38 2.95 11.84
N GLY A 319 10.17 1.73 11.37
CA GLY A 319 8.85 1.12 11.27
C GLY A 319 8.56 0.13 12.41
N GLU A 320 7.33 0.11 12.93
CA GLU A 320 6.87 -0.84 13.98
C GLU A 320 6.91 -2.30 13.45
N PHE A 321 7.98 -3.04 13.74
CA PHE A 321 8.13 -4.46 13.43
C PHE A 321 7.43 -5.38 14.44
N VAL A 322 7.18 -4.85 15.63
CA VAL A 322 6.90 -5.64 16.81
C VAL A 322 5.42 -6.02 16.87
N PRO A 323 5.07 -7.32 16.96
CA PRO A 323 3.69 -7.75 17.11
C PRO A 323 3.04 -7.04 18.30
N ARG A 324 1.87 -6.41 18.08
CA ARG A 324 1.12 -5.69 19.13
C ARG A 324 0.53 -6.59 20.22
N ALA A 325 0.90 -7.86 20.24
CA ALA A 325 0.39 -8.84 21.20
C ALA A 325 1.35 -8.92 22.39
N TYR A 326 0.86 -8.52 23.57
CA TYR A 326 1.51 -8.85 24.83
C TYR A 326 1.17 -10.28 25.24
N ILE A 327 2.14 -10.97 25.80
CA ILE A 327 1.95 -12.27 26.44
C ILE A 327 2.15 -12.14 27.94
N ASN A 328 1.44 -12.98 28.68
CA ASN A 328 1.60 -13.03 30.11
C ASN A 328 2.76 -13.97 30.48
N PHE A 329 3.98 -13.44 30.47
CA PHE A 329 5.19 -14.16 30.85
C PHE A 329 5.46 -13.97 32.34
N ASN A 330 5.40 -15.06 33.13
CA ASN A 330 5.58 -15.02 34.59
C ASN A 330 4.70 -13.96 35.30
N LYS A 331 3.41 -13.86 34.93
CA LYS A 331 2.44 -12.87 35.46
C LYS A 331 2.70 -11.42 35.03
N CYS A 332 3.53 -11.18 34.03
CA CYS A 332 3.76 -9.84 33.46
C CYS A 332 3.58 -9.83 31.95
N GLU A 333 3.04 -8.73 31.45
CA GLU A 333 2.95 -8.45 30.02
C GLU A 333 4.35 -8.06 29.52
N VAL A 334 4.95 -8.96 28.73
CA VAL A 334 6.25 -8.75 28.09
C VAL A 334 6.06 -8.98 26.59
N ASN A 335 6.83 -8.25 25.79
CA ASN A 335 6.90 -8.55 24.38
C ASN A 335 7.39 -10.01 24.14
N PRO A 336 6.67 -10.85 23.37
CA PRO A 336 7.06 -12.24 23.16
C PRO A 336 8.45 -12.41 22.58
N ILE A 337 8.83 -11.54 21.64
CA ILE A 337 10.13 -11.60 20.98
C ILE A 337 11.24 -11.23 21.97
N LEU A 338 11.05 -10.17 22.75
CA LEU A 338 12.00 -9.80 23.80
C LEU A 338 12.17 -10.91 24.84
N ALA A 339 11.06 -11.54 25.26
CA ALA A 339 11.08 -12.67 26.18
C ALA A 339 11.92 -13.82 25.61
N LEU A 340 11.65 -14.25 24.36
CA LEU A 340 12.40 -15.31 23.70
C LEU A 340 13.90 -14.99 23.57
N ILE A 341 14.23 -13.77 23.20
CA ILE A 341 15.64 -13.36 23.05
C ILE A 341 16.35 -13.31 24.42
N SER A 342 15.62 -13.10 25.50
CA SER A 342 16.16 -13.15 26.86
C SER A 342 16.28 -14.56 27.43
N LEU A 343 15.62 -15.57 26.83
CA LEU A 343 15.76 -16.95 27.30
C LEU A 343 17.17 -17.47 27.06
N LEU A 344 17.69 -18.27 27.98
CA LEU A 344 18.95 -19.00 27.76
C LEU A 344 18.72 -20.09 26.71
N ASP A 345 19.70 -20.31 25.84
CA ASP A 345 19.60 -21.31 24.77
C ASP A 345 19.54 -22.76 25.31
N THR A 346 19.85 -22.95 26.60
CA THR A 346 19.72 -24.22 27.32
C THR A 346 18.28 -24.60 27.67
N GLN A 347 17.29 -23.75 27.40
CA GLN A 347 15.88 -24.12 27.62
C GLN A 347 15.34 -24.94 26.44
N ASP A 348 14.82 -26.13 26.76
CA ASP A 348 14.35 -27.11 25.77
C ASP A 348 13.08 -26.67 25.01
N SER A 349 12.36 -25.65 25.48
CA SER A 349 11.07 -25.29 24.89
C SER A 349 10.62 -23.85 25.14
N PRO A 350 10.21 -23.10 24.10
CA PRO A 350 9.64 -21.75 24.20
C PRO A 350 8.11 -21.74 24.44
N TYR A 351 7.45 -22.90 24.62
CA TYR A 351 5.98 -22.97 24.54
C TYR A 351 5.24 -22.23 25.66
N PHE A 352 5.90 -22.00 26.80
CA PHE A 352 5.34 -21.25 27.93
C PHE A 352 5.22 -19.73 27.67
N VAL A 353 5.83 -19.26 26.59
CA VAL A 353 5.83 -17.84 26.17
C VAL A 353 4.52 -17.51 25.43
N PHE A 354 4.01 -18.43 24.62
CA PHE A 354 2.86 -18.15 23.75
C PHE A 354 1.55 -18.71 24.27
N PRO A 355 0.40 -18.08 23.96
CA PRO A 355 -0.91 -18.66 24.24
C PRO A 355 -1.10 -19.98 23.47
N GLU A 356 -1.91 -20.90 24.02
CA GLU A 356 -2.25 -22.21 23.40
C GLU A 356 -2.83 -22.12 21.98
N ARG A 357 -3.23 -20.93 21.54
CA ARG A 357 -3.81 -20.67 20.21
C ARG A 357 -2.77 -20.48 19.11
N VAL A 358 -1.49 -20.37 19.46
CA VAL A 358 -0.40 -20.21 18.50
C VAL A 358 0.06 -21.60 18.03
N ASN A 359 0.27 -21.75 16.73
CA ASN A 359 0.74 -22.99 16.13
C ASN A 359 2.18 -23.28 16.55
N GLN A 360 2.44 -24.53 16.95
CA GLN A 360 3.74 -24.97 17.46
C GLN A 360 4.89 -24.80 16.48
N ASP A 361 4.67 -25.11 15.21
CA ASP A 361 5.71 -24.99 14.18
C ASP A 361 6.05 -23.52 13.93
N SER A 362 5.07 -22.62 14.09
CA SER A 362 5.30 -21.17 14.02
C SER A 362 6.14 -20.70 15.20
N ILE A 363 5.86 -21.19 16.42
CA ILE A 363 6.70 -20.91 17.60
C ILE A 363 8.12 -21.42 17.38
N ASN A 364 8.28 -22.64 16.89
CA ASN A 364 9.59 -23.24 16.63
C ASN A 364 10.37 -22.41 15.60
N GLN A 365 9.72 -21.95 14.52
CA GLN A 365 10.36 -21.06 13.54
C GLN A 365 10.79 -19.73 14.16
N ILE A 366 9.94 -19.09 14.96
CA ILE A 366 10.30 -17.84 15.66
C ILE A 366 11.47 -18.08 16.62
N TRP A 367 11.46 -19.21 17.34
CA TRP A 367 12.52 -19.57 18.27
C TRP A 367 13.87 -19.77 17.57
N GLU A 368 13.89 -20.50 16.45
CA GLU A 368 15.10 -20.66 15.65
C GLU A 368 15.59 -19.32 15.08
N MET A 369 14.68 -18.43 14.63
CA MET A 369 15.06 -17.06 14.25
C MET A 369 15.69 -16.29 15.42
N CYS A 370 15.11 -16.37 16.62
CA CYS A 370 15.64 -15.71 17.81
C CYS A 370 17.04 -16.24 18.15
N LYS A 371 17.28 -17.56 18.04
CA LYS A 371 18.62 -18.13 18.23
C LYS A 371 19.63 -17.58 17.23
N VAL A 372 19.26 -17.48 15.96
CA VAL A 372 20.14 -16.91 14.92
C VAL A 372 20.41 -15.42 15.20
N ILE A 373 19.41 -14.64 15.59
CA ILE A 373 19.59 -13.22 15.91
C ILE A 373 20.52 -13.03 17.12
N LYS A 374 20.41 -13.88 18.17
CA LYS A 374 21.29 -13.83 19.34
C LYS A 374 22.77 -14.02 19.04
N THR A 375 23.09 -14.74 17.95
CA THR A 375 24.49 -14.94 17.53
C THR A 375 25.02 -13.80 16.67
N GLN A 376 24.17 -12.86 16.26
CA GLN A 376 24.51 -11.73 15.39
C GLN A 376 24.25 -10.39 16.13
N PRO A 377 25.27 -9.78 16.75
CA PRO A 377 25.10 -8.57 17.57
C PRO A 377 24.41 -7.40 16.85
N SER A 378 24.70 -7.18 15.56
CA SER A 378 24.08 -6.13 14.76
C SER A 378 22.57 -6.34 14.58
N GLU A 379 22.15 -7.55 14.22
CA GLU A 379 20.72 -7.91 14.09
C GLU A 379 20.01 -7.82 15.45
N LEU A 380 20.66 -8.30 16.52
CA LEU A 380 20.14 -8.23 17.88
C LEU A 380 19.91 -6.79 18.32
N PHE A 381 20.87 -5.89 18.13
CA PHE A 381 20.71 -4.49 18.52
C PHE A 381 19.67 -3.76 17.67
N ASN A 382 19.59 -4.04 16.37
CA ASN A 382 18.53 -3.50 15.52
C ASN A 382 17.14 -3.91 16.04
N LEU A 383 16.96 -5.17 16.40
CA LEU A 383 15.71 -5.64 16.98
C LEU A 383 15.42 -4.99 18.35
N LEU A 384 16.44 -4.81 19.19
CA LEU A 384 16.28 -4.09 20.46
C LEU A 384 15.92 -2.61 20.25
N ILE A 385 16.46 -1.95 19.22
CA ILE A 385 16.07 -0.57 18.86
C ILE A 385 14.58 -0.51 18.52
N GLU A 386 14.10 -1.44 17.70
CA GLU A 386 12.68 -1.51 17.30
C GLU A 386 11.77 -1.80 18.49
N ILE A 387 12.14 -2.76 19.35
CA ILE A 387 11.38 -3.06 20.57
C ILE A 387 11.39 -1.86 21.52
N ALA A 388 12.51 -1.15 21.68
CA ALA A 388 12.59 0.00 22.57
C ALA A 388 11.68 1.13 22.08
N SER A 389 11.68 1.37 20.75
CA SER A 389 10.77 2.32 20.12
C SER A 389 9.31 1.93 20.35
N TRP A 390 8.96 0.65 20.24
CA TRP A 390 7.60 0.18 20.47
C TRP A 390 7.17 0.34 21.95
N GLU A 391 8.03 -0.03 22.89
CA GLU A 391 7.76 0.09 24.33
C GLU A 391 7.62 1.55 24.78
N THR A 392 8.18 2.54 24.05
CA THR A 392 7.95 3.96 24.39
C THR A 392 6.48 4.36 24.33
N SER A 393 5.68 3.65 23.53
CA SER A 393 4.24 3.88 23.41
C SER A 393 3.40 3.06 24.41
N HIS A 394 4.04 2.20 25.22
CA HIS A 394 3.36 1.27 26.12
C HIS A 394 3.92 1.31 27.55
N VAL A 395 3.28 0.57 28.47
CA VAL A 395 3.76 0.48 29.87
C VAL A 395 4.91 -0.50 29.92
N CYS A 396 6.13 0.02 29.86
CA CYS A 396 7.30 -0.80 30.12
C CYS A 396 7.36 -1.16 31.62
N THR A 397 7.62 -2.43 31.93
CA THR A 397 7.69 -2.95 33.30
C THR A 397 9.15 -3.24 33.69
N PRO A 398 9.49 -3.35 35.00
CA PRO A 398 10.85 -3.74 35.40
C PRO A 398 11.34 -5.03 34.75
N LYS A 399 10.42 -5.98 34.48
CA LYS A 399 10.77 -7.22 33.79
C LYS A 399 11.12 -7.02 32.32
N VAL A 400 10.43 -6.12 31.61
CA VAL A 400 10.77 -5.75 30.23
C VAL A 400 12.19 -5.16 30.19
N VAL A 401 12.53 -4.28 31.13
CA VAL A 401 13.89 -3.69 31.21
C VAL A 401 14.96 -4.71 31.58
N ALA A 402 14.64 -5.66 32.46
CA ALA A 402 15.56 -6.76 32.78
C ALA A 402 15.85 -7.62 31.54
N CYS A 403 14.82 -7.94 30.75
CA CYS A 403 14.99 -8.62 29.46
C CYS A 403 15.85 -7.81 28.49
N PHE A 404 15.60 -6.50 28.35
CA PHE A 404 16.44 -5.60 27.57
C PHE A 404 17.91 -5.61 28.02
N SER A 405 18.14 -5.49 29.33
CA SER A 405 19.48 -5.52 29.92
C SER A 405 20.21 -6.79 29.54
N GLN A 406 19.56 -7.93 29.75
CA GLN A 406 20.15 -9.24 29.49
C GLN A 406 20.47 -9.43 28.00
N SER A 407 19.54 -9.09 27.11
CA SER A 407 19.77 -9.20 25.66
C SER A 407 20.84 -8.23 25.17
N ALA A 408 20.86 -6.98 25.66
CA ALA A 408 21.88 -6.00 25.28
C ALA A 408 23.28 -6.41 25.78
N GLU A 409 23.39 -6.91 27.01
CA GLU A 409 24.64 -7.43 27.57
C GLU A 409 25.15 -8.64 26.79
N GLN A 410 24.26 -9.55 26.40
CA GLN A 410 24.61 -10.69 25.54
C GLN A 410 25.14 -10.22 24.18
N GLY A 411 24.47 -9.26 23.53
CA GLY A 411 24.94 -8.68 22.28
C GLY A 411 26.31 -8.00 22.43
N LEU A 412 26.53 -7.28 23.53
CA LEU A 412 27.81 -6.64 23.84
C LEU A 412 28.93 -7.65 24.13
N PHE A 413 28.60 -8.81 24.70
CA PHE A 413 29.56 -9.88 24.94
C PHE A 413 30.00 -10.56 23.64
N ASN A 414 29.07 -10.76 22.71
CA ASN A 414 29.31 -11.37 21.41
C ASN A 414 29.80 -10.37 20.34
N LEU A 415 30.02 -9.11 20.72
CA LEU A 415 30.32 -8.03 19.79
C LEU A 415 31.68 -8.22 19.09
N ASP A 416 31.65 -8.42 17.77
CA ASP A 416 32.83 -8.47 16.92
C ASP A 416 33.32 -7.08 16.53
N ASP A 417 34.61 -6.92 16.24
CA ASP A 417 35.21 -5.61 15.93
C ASP A 417 34.60 -4.91 14.70
N GLU A 418 33.86 -5.66 13.87
CA GLU A 418 33.16 -5.17 12.68
C GLU A 418 31.78 -4.56 12.96
N CYS A 419 31.19 -4.77 14.15
CA CYS A 419 29.88 -4.20 14.46
C CYS A 419 29.91 -2.67 14.49
N ASP A 420 28.97 -2.08 13.74
CA ASP A 420 28.84 -0.65 13.49
C ASP A 420 28.59 0.15 14.78
N THR A 421 29.47 1.11 15.04
CA THR A 421 29.33 2.08 16.14
C THR A 421 28.04 2.88 16.07
N GLU A 422 27.49 3.10 14.87
CA GLU A 422 26.23 3.81 14.67
C GLU A 422 25.05 3.07 15.32
N ILE A 423 24.99 1.74 15.19
CA ILE A 423 23.94 0.92 15.79
C ILE A 423 23.96 1.02 17.32
N LEU A 424 25.14 1.02 17.93
CA LEU A 424 25.28 1.19 19.39
C LEU A 424 24.77 2.56 19.86
N HIS A 425 25.06 3.61 19.09
CA HIS A 425 24.54 4.96 19.35
C HIS A 425 23.02 5.02 19.20
N LEU A 426 22.47 4.39 18.16
CA LEU A 426 21.02 4.33 17.92
C LEU A 426 20.30 3.59 19.05
N LEU A 427 20.85 2.48 19.54
CA LEU A 427 20.29 1.74 20.67
C LEU A 427 20.36 2.57 21.95
N ALA A 428 21.51 3.18 22.26
CA ALA A 428 21.66 4.04 23.44
C ALA A 428 20.66 5.22 23.40
N GLY A 429 20.51 5.86 22.24
CA GLY A 429 19.52 6.93 22.05
C GLY A 429 18.07 6.44 22.23
N SER A 430 17.75 5.25 21.71
CA SER A 430 16.40 4.68 21.83
C SER A 430 16.07 4.30 23.28
N LEU A 431 17.03 3.76 24.04
CA LEU A 431 16.88 3.49 25.48
C LEU A 431 16.73 4.78 26.30
N GLN A 432 17.42 5.86 25.91
CA GLN A 432 17.28 7.17 26.56
C GLN A 432 15.88 7.76 26.32
N THR A 433 15.34 7.63 25.10
CA THR A 433 13.96 8.03 24.79
C THR A 433 12.96 7.21 25.60
N LEU A 434 13.13 5.88 25.65
CA LEU A 434 12.29 5.00 26.47
C LEU A 434 12.30 5.43 27.93
N ARG A 435 13.49 5.67 28.52
CA ARG A 435 13.63 6.18 29.88
C ARG A 435 12.87 7.48 30.11
N PHE A 436 13.01 8.43 29.18
CA PHE A 436 12.35 9.74 29.31
C PHE A 436 10.83 9.62 29.29
N GLU A 437 10.27 8.83 28.37
CA GLU A 437 8.82 8.62 28.30
C GLU A 437 8.29 7.85 29.52
N MET A 438 9.05 6.89 30.04
CA MET A 438 8.68 6.19 31.28
C MET A 438 8.65 7.09 32.52
N MET A 439 9.57 8.06 32.61
CA MET A 439 9.57 9.02 33.72
C MET A 439 8.41 10.02 33.64
N LYS A 440 7.90 10.29 32.44
CA LYS A 440 6.68 11.09 32.25
C LYS A 440 5.41 10.31 32.55
N ASP A 441 5.40 9.01 32.28
CA ASP A 441 4.23 8.16 32.49
C ASP A 441 3.85 8.14 33.98
N SER A 442 2.57 8.36 34.28
CA SER A 442 2.02 8.28 35.64
C SER A 442 1.71 6.85 36.08
N ARG A 443 1.89 5.85 35.21
CA ARG A 443 1.63 4.43 35.48
C ARG A 443 2.83 3.80 36.23
N GLY A 444 2.55 2.99 37.25
CA GLY A 444 3.55 2.34 38.12
C GLY A 444 3.92 3.16 39.36
N SER A 445 4.59 2.53 40.33
CA SER A 445 5.06 3.25 41.53
C SER A 445 6.26 4.16 41.18
N PRO A 446 6.50 5.25 41.93
CA PRO A 446 7.71 6.06 41.75
C PRO A 446 9.01 5.23 41.85
N GLU A 447 9.05 4.28 42.79
CA GLU A 447 10.19 3.39 43.02
C GLU A 447 10.45 2.45 41.84
N GLU A 448 9.39 1.91 41.23
CA GLU A 448 9.49 1.09 40.02
C GLU A 448 10.06 1.91 38.85
N ARG A 449 9.57 3.15 38.67
CA ARG A 449 10.04 4.06 37.61
C ARG A 449 11.50 4.45 37.80
N GLU A 450 11.93 4.75 39.02
CA GLU A 450 13.33 5.04 39.33
C GLU A 450 14.24 3.82 39.10
N THR A 451 13.78 2.63 39.49
CA THR A 451 14.53 1.37 39.26
C THR A 451 14.73 1.14 37.77
N ILE A 452 13.65 1.23 36.99
CA ILE A 452 13.68 1.11 35.53
C ILE A 452 14.60 2.14 34.90
N ALA A 453 14.47 3.42 35.29
CA ALA A 453 15.31 4.49 34.76
C ALA A 453 16.80 4.25 35.07
N GLY A 454 17.11 3.76 36.28
CA GLY A 454 18.46 3.39 36.68
C GLY A 454 19.04 2.25 35.83
N ASP A 455 18.24 1.22 35.54
CA ASP A 455 18.66 0.10 34.69
C ASP A 455 18.88 0.53 33.23
N LEU A 456 17.97 1.33 32.66
CA LEU A 456 18.14 1.88 31.32
C LEU A 456 19.38 2.79 31.23
N ASP A 457 19.63 3.63 32.24
CA ASP A 457 20.84 4.46 32.34
C ASP A 457 22.12 3.60 32.41
N ARG A 458 22.07 2.48 33.13
CA ARG A 458 23.19 1.55 33.25
C ARG A 458 23.54 0.93 31.90
N ILE A 459 22.55 0.39 31.17
CA ILE A 459 22.76 -0.19 29.84
C ILE A 459 23.23 0.88 28.86
N GLY A 460 22.61 2.07 28.87
CA GLY A 460 22.99 3.19 28.02
C GLY A 460 24.46 3.59 28.20
N LYS A 461 24.92 3.66 29.45
CA LYS A 461 26.34 3.92 29.77
C LYS A 461 27.26 2.80 29.30
N LEU A 462 26.85 1.53 29.42
CA LEU A 462 27.63 0.40 28.91
C LEU A 462 27.80 0.47 27.39
N LEU A 463 26.72 0.73 26.65
CA LEU A 463 26.73 0.90 25.20
C LEU A 463 27.65 2.07 24.78
N GLN A 464 27.50 3.23 25.43
CA GLN A 464 28.33 4.41 25.17
C GLN A 464 29.81 4.16 25.47
N THR A 465 30.12 3.51 26.60
CA THR A 465 31.49 3.18 26.99
C THR A 465 32.13 2.26 25.96
N ARG A 466 31.39 1.26 25.47
CA ARG A 466 31.85 0.33 24.43
C ARG A 466 32.06 1.05 23.10
N CYS A 467 31.14 1.94 22.72
CA CYS A 467 31.30 2.75 21.52
C CYS A 467 32.57 3.61 21.59
N HIS A 468 32.76 4.36 22.68
CA HIS A 468 33.97 5.18 22.87
C HIS A 468 35.26 4.34 22.88
N ALA A 469 35.26 3.20 23.58
CA ALA A 469 36.42 2.32 23.62
C ALA A 469 36.81 1.84 22.20
N ARG A 470 35.83 1.57 21.33
CA ARG A 470 36.06 1.23 19.92
C ARG A 470 36.57 2.39 19.10
N THR A 471 35.95 3.56 19.19
CA THR A 471 36.39 4.75 18.46
C THR A 471 37.86 5.05 18.79
N ILE A 472 38.21 5.01 20.08
CA ILE A 472 39.58 5.19 20.59
C ILE A 472 40.52 4.07 20.13
N GLY A 473 40.05 2.82 20.14
CA GLY A 473 40.81 1.62 19.75
C GLY A 473 41.05 1.49 18.24
N SER A 474 40.27 2.17 17.40
CA SER A 474 40.45 2.15 15.94
C SER A 474 41.82 2.69 15.53
N LEU A 475 42.49 2.01 14.59
CA LEU A 475 43.84 2.32 14.10
C LEU A 475 44.04 3.78 13.67
N THR A 476 42.98 4.41 13.16
CA THR A 476 42.91 5.83 12.78
C THR A 476 43.03 6.75 14.00
N HIS A 477 42.38 6.43 15.12
CA HIS A 477 42.48 7.21 16.36
C HIS A 477 43.68 6.83 17.21
N THR A 478 44.16 5.59 17.15
CA THR A 478 45.43 5.22 17.81
C THR A 478 46.62 5.97 17.22
N ARG A 479 46.58 6.32 15.91
CA ARG A 479 47.55 7.23 15.28
C ARG A 479 47.44 8.66 15.81
N LEU A 480 46.23 9.20 15.99
CA LEU A 480 46.01 10.52 16.60
C LEU A 480 46.44 10.56 18.08
N LEU A 481 46.17 9.49 18.83
CA LEU A 481 46.58 9.35 20.24
C LEU A 481 48.08 9.04 20.38
N SER A 482 48.73 8.41 19.39
CA SER A 482 50.18 8.26 19.38
C SER A 482 50.89 9.60 19.14
N CYS A 483 50.28 10.52 18.38
CA CYS A 483 50.77 11.91 18.27
C CYS A 483 50.60 12.71 19.58
N ALA A 484 49.72 12.29 20.49
CA ALA A 484 49.56 12.88 21.82
C ALA A 484 50.50 12.27 22.89
N ARG A 485 51.31 11.26 22.55
CA ARG A 485 52.33 10.69 23.45
C ARG A 485 53.64 11.48 23.38
N GLY A 486 53.72 12.50 24.22
CA GLY A 486 54.97 13.14 24.64
C GLY A 486 55.10 13.12 26.17
N GLY A 487 55.09 11.94 26.80
CA GLY A 487 55.25 11.78 28.25
C GLY A 487 55.92 10.45 28.62
N ALA A 488 56.96 10.52 29.44
CA ALA A 488 58.00 9.49 29.64
C ALA A 488 57.56 8.13 30.22
N ILE A 489 56.29 7.91 30.53
CA ILE A 489 55.82 6.74 31.30
C ILE A 489 54.79 5.89 30.52
N GLY A 490 54.51 6.21 29.25
CA GLY A 490 53.74 5.31 28.36
C GLY A 490 52.26 5.08 28.74
N GLN A 491 51.72 5.71 29.79
CA GLN A 491 50.29 5.68 30.09
C GLN A 491 49.53 6.68 29.19
N PRO A 492 48.40 6.29 28.57
CA PRO A 492 47.55 7.22 27.85
C PRO A 492 46.92 8.22 28.83
N ALA A 493 46.93 9.51 28.50
CA ALA A 493 46.26 10.54 29.28
C ALA A 493 44.74 10.40 29.10
N THR A 494 44.08 9.72 30.04
CA THR A 494 42.62 9.49 30.03
C THR A 494 41.79 10.77 30.25
N GLY A 495 42.44 11.92 30.52
CA GLY A 495 41.78 13.19 30.85
C GLY A 495 41.38 14.10 29.69
N TRP A 496 41.67 13.76 28.43
CA TRP A 496 41.50 14.70 27.29
C TRP A 496 40.22 14.51 26.46
N LEU A 497 39.48 13.41 26.63
CA LEU A 497 38.22 13.18 25.89
C LEU A 497 36.99 13.67 26.67
N GLY A 498 37.12 14.85 27.27
CA GLY A 498 35.98 15.64 27.70
C GLY A 498 35.34 16.32 26.49
N MET A 499 34.28 15.69 25.96
CA MET A 499 33.15 16.32 25.28
C MET A 499 33.43 17.26 24.10
N TYR A 500 33.23 16.75 22.88
CA TYR A 500 32.47 17.50 21.88
C TYR A 500 31.02 17.01 21.94
N HIS A 501 30.16 17.79 22.60
CA HIS A 501 28.73 17.73 22.32
C HIS A 501 28.53 18.23 20.89
N ILE A 502 28.18 17.32 19.98
CA ILE A 502 27.49 17.70 18.75
C ILE A 502 26.02 17.86 19.17
N GLN A 503 25.53 19.09 19.10
CA GLN A 503 24.10 19.43 19.25
C GLN A 503 23.31 18.95 18.04
#